data_AF-A0A8R2RCF0-F1
#
_entry.id   AF-A0A8R2RCF0-F1
#
_cell.length_a   1.000
_cell.length_b   1.000
_cell.length_c   1.000
_cell.angle_alpha   90.00
_cell.angle_beta   90.00
_cell.angle_gamma   90.00
#
_symmetry.space_group_name_H-M   'P 1'
#
loop_
_entity.id
_entity.type
_entity.pdbx_description
1 polymer ?
#
loop_
_entity_poly.entity_id
_entity_poly.type
_entity_poly.pdbx_seq_one_letter_code
_entity_poly.pdbx_strand_id
1 'polypeptide(L)'
;MDLAKLLEDLPWIKLDWCFPSMTQETNELIQKCTEIPEIEPDPEVDEIIERSKNFPIPFPIQTVRLEKLKEHRPIDRLKRNISETYPIIHERVLLLMAHFLIYKREHGSSIEKELYRDMTIPELIDRLLLKRAVSFMGARDAYMLMSGKKGVDGWENVGTPAETEPLVLKDVLSYDEIKLSAFLFVSGPTECINSGSRRNCGVLDDDDIEKEAIIIGAIGPRFKRLNRMDYEDMVISKTQNTAERGYGEHEAPTRCMDVLRHAYTRDASLAKRAWRQLWAELYQVHSYTYEELSARLAGAASDRYVKLPRGGAWFDNEVYYKRICILAETVLLEAEGRARGRSVFLNVVGCGLGVWKISPHQTDVYVLTFLERIRAMLDEEALDHITDVNFAYIGTSKSVTALFADRSEDKESAAKIMFLKNERHPKGTLVADRYSIRYP
;
A
#
# COMPACT_ATOMS: atom_id res chain seq x y z
N MET A 1 -10.26 25.44 -13.19
CA MET A 1 -8.89 25.35 -12.67
C MET A 1 -8.18 24.35 -13.55
N ASP A 2 -7.02 24.69 -14.10
CA ASP A 2 -6.25 23.77 -14.94
C ASP A 2 -5.52 22.76 -14.04
N LEU A 3 -5.78 21.47 -14.24
CA LEU A 3 -5.17 20.39 -13.47
C LEU A 3 -3.65 20.39 -13.67
N ALA A 4 -3.18 20.61 -14.90
CA ALA A 4 -1.75 20.55 -15.21
C ALA A 4 -0.97 21.57 -14.37
N LYS A 5 -1.43 22.82 -14.43
CA LYS A 5 -0.88 23.91 -13.64
C LYS A 5 -0.98 23.66 -12.13
N LEU A 6 -2.12 23.14 -11.66
CA LEU A 6 -2.27 22.81 -10.25
C LEU A 6 -1.22 21.79 -9.78
N LEU A 7 -1.00 20.73 -10.56
CA LEU A 7 -0.04 19.68 -10.20
C LEU A 7 1.40 20.22 -10.23
N GLU A 8 1.74 21.07 -11.19
CA GLU A 8 3.06 21.72 -11.27
C GLU A 8 3.33 22.68 -10.10
N ASP A 9 2.30 23.38 -9.63
CA ASP A 9 2.42 24.34 -8.52
C ASP A 9 2.53 23.66 -7.14
N LEU A 10 2.26 22.35 -7.02
CA LEU A 10 2.28 21.63 -5.74
C LEU A 10 3.69 21.14 -5.38
N PRO A 11 4.34 21.70 -4.33
CA PRO A 11 5.76 21.48 -4.07
C PRO A 11 6.12 20.06 -3.59
N TRP A 12 5.11 19.27 -3.18
CA TRP A 12 5.26 17.89 -2.73
C TRP A 12 5.11 16.87 -3.85
N ILE A 13 4.72 17.27 -5.06
CA ILE A 13 4.77 16.42 -6.25
C ILE A 13 6.22 16.39 -6.73
N LYS A 14 6.76 15.18 -6.87
CA LYS A 14 8.11 14.91 -7.37
C LYS A 14 8.01 13.85 -8.44
N LEU A 15 8.05 14.28 -9.71
CA LEU A 15 8.06 13.39 -10.86
C LEU A 15 9.37 12.61 -10.93
N ASP A 16 10.48 13.29 -10.62
CA ASP A 16 11.80 12.68 -10.52
C ASP A 16 11.92 11.91 -9.18
N TRP A 17 11.68 10.60 -9.24
CA TRP A 17 11.83 9.69 -8.11
C TRP A 17 12.66 8.46 -8.51
N CYS A 18 13.99 8.59 -8.44
CA CYS A 18 14.90 7.53 -8.84
C CYS A 18 14.75 6.29 -7.94
N PHE A 19 15.22 5.12 -8.39
CA PHE A 19 15.23 3.92 -7.57
C PHE A 19 16.17 4.06 -6.35
N PRO A 20 15.91 3.30 -5.27
CA PRO A 20 16.92 3.05 -4.23
C PRO A 20 18.26 2.59 -4.81
N SER A 21 19.33 2.81 -4.06
CA SER A 21 20.67 2.38 -4.47
C SER A 21 20.76 0.88 -4.68
N MET A 22 21.69 0.45 -5.53
CA MET A 22 21.99 -0.96 -5.73
C MET A 22 23.45 -1.21 -5.41
N THR A 23 23.69 -2.06 -4.43
CA THR A 23 24.99 -2.64 -4.11
C THR A 23 25.13 -4.02 -4.77
N GLN A 24 26.32 -4.61 -4.69
CA GLN A 24 26.53 -5.99 -5.15
C GLN A 24 25.62 -6.97 -4.38
N GLU A 25 25.52 -6.85 -3.06
CA GLU A 25 24.71 -7.74 -2.22
C GLU A 25 23.20 -7.62 -2.53
N THR A 26 22.71 -6.40 -2.76
CA THR A 26 21.30 -6.20 -3.14
C THR A 26 21.01 -6.77 -4.53
N ASN A 27 21.94 -6.64 -5.47
CA ASN A 27 21.82 -7.24 -6.80
C ASN A 27 21.75 -8.77 -6.73
N GLU A 28 22.61 -9.39 -5.91
CA GLU A 28 22.60 -10.85 -5.69
C GLU A 28 21.27 -11.32 -5.09
N LEU A 29 20.68 -10.57 -4.14
CA LEU A 29 19.37 -10.88 -3.58
C LEU A 29 18.24 -10.78 -4.61
N ILE A 30 18.26 -9.75 -5.47
CA ILE A 30 17.25 -9.53 -6.50
C ILE A 30 17.36 -10.55 -7.62
N GLN A 31 18.57 -10.95 -8.00
CA GLN A 31 18.80 -11.96 -9.03
C GLN A 31 18.12 -13.29 -8.69
N LYS A 32 18.08 -13.67 -7.41
CA LYS A 32 17.38 -14.87 -6.95
C LYS A 32 15.88 -14.84 -7.23
N CYS A 33 15.26 -13.67 -7.37
CA CYS A 33 13.85 -13.57 -7.78
C CYS A 33 13.63 -14.07 -9.22
N THR A 34 14.66 -14.05 -10.07
CA THR A 34 14.58 -14.54 -11.46
C THR A 34 14.79 -16.06 -11.57
N GLU A 35 15.20 -16.70 -10.48
CA GLU A 35 15.48 -18.14 -10.41
C GLU A 35 14.24 -18.94 -9.94
N ILE A 36 13.14 -18.26 -9.62
CA ILE A 36 11.89 -18.91 -9.21
C ILE A 36 11.34 -19.68 -10.41
N PRO A 37 11.04 -20.98 -10.26
CA PRO A 37 10.47 -21.77 -11.35
C PRO A 37 9.09 -21.23 -11.73
N GLU A 38 8.79 -21.25 -13.02
CA GLU A 38 7.43 -21.02 -13.49
C GLU A 38 6.55 -22.18 -13.00
N ILE A 39 5.50 -21.85 -12.23
CA ILE A 39 4.53 -22.82 -11.72
C ILE A 39 3.24 -22.58 -12.47
N GLU A 40 2.83 -23.54 -13.30
CA GLU A 40 1.47 -23.56 -13.84
C GLU A 40 0.51 -24.05 -12.74
N PRO A 41 -0.43 -23.21 -12.29
CA PRO A 41 -1.38 -23.63 -11.27
C PRO A 41 -2.38 -24.63 -11.90
N ASP A 42 -2.43 -25.85 -11.39
CA ASP A 42 -3.49 -26.82 -11.70
C ASP A 42 -4.38 -27.03 -10.46
N PRO A 43 -5.36 -26.13 -10.23
CA PRO A 43 -6.13 -26.16 -8.99
C PRO A 43 -7.19 -27.26 -9.00
N GLU A 44 -7.03 -28.21 -8.09
CA GLU A 44 -8.10 -29.14 -7.72
C GLU A 44 -9.13 -28.42 -6.84
N VAL A 45 -10.28 -28.07 -7.42
CA VAL A 45 -11.34 -27.28 -6.75
C VAL A 45 -11.79 -27.94 -5.44
N ASP A 46 -11.94 -29.26 -5.44
CA ASP A 46 -12.38 -29.98 -4.24
C ASP A 46 -11.31 -29.98 -3.14
N GLU A 47 -10.02 -29.96 -3.49
CA GLU A 47 -8.94 -29.79 -2.51
C GLU A 47 -9.03 -28.42 -1.85
N ILE A 48 -9.27 -27.36 -2.62
CA ILE A 48 -9.40 -25.99 -2.09
C ILE A 48 -10.65 -25.85 -1.22
N ILE A 49 -11.75 -26.51 -1.59
CA ILE A 49 -12.95 -26.59 -0.75
C ILE A 49 -12.62 -27.27 0.58
N GLU A 50 -11.87 -28.37 0.56
CA GLU A 50 -11.49 -29.08 1.78
C GLU A 50 -10.55 -28.25 2.66
N ARG A 51 -9.56 -27.58 2.06
CA ARG A 51 -8.72 -26.60 2.77
C ARG A 51 -9.55 -25.47 3.39
N SER A 52 -10.55 -24.97 2.66
CA SER A 52 -11.48 -23.96 3.16
C SER A 52 -12.33 -24.49 4.34
N LYS A 53 -12.78 -25.76 4.30
CA LYS A 53 -13.53 -26.38 5.42
C LYS A 53 -12.69 -26.51 6.68
N ASN A 54 -11.41 -26.83 6.51
CA ASN A 54 -10.45 -26.99 7.60
C ASN A 54 -9.75 -25.68 7.99
N PHE A 55 -10.19 -24.54 7.46
CA PHE A 55 -9.59 -23.25 7.80
C PHE A 55 -9.80 -22.96 9.30
N PRO A 56 -8.74 -22.59 10.04
CA PRO A 56 -8.78 -22.58 11.51
C PRO A 56 -9.68 -21.49 12.11
N ILE A 57 -10.10 -20.52 11.30
CA ILE A 57 -10.99 -19.43 11.70
C ILE A 57 -12.29 -19.51 10.91
N PRO A 58 -13.47 -19.45 11.57
CA PRO A 58 -14.73 -19.42 10.85
C PRO A 58 -14.83 -18.23 9.90
N PHE A 59 -15.19 -18.51 8.64
CA PHE A 59 -15.52 -17.46 7.69
C PHE A 59 -16.80 -16.71 8.13
N PRO A 60 -16.82 -15.37 8.05
CA PRO A 60 -17.97 -14.57 8.53
C PRO A 60 -19.23 -14.79 7.70
N ILE A 61 -19.09 -15.19 6.43
CA ILE A 61 -20.18 -15.49 5.51
C ILE A 61 -19.84 -16.74 4.69
N GLN A 62 -20.88 -17.48 4.29
CA GLN A 62 -20.74 -18.73 3.53
C GLN A 62 -21.02 -18.55 2.02
N THR A 63 -21.75 -17.50 1.64
CA THR A 63 -22.24 -17.27 0.27
C THR A 63 -21.14 -17.08 -0.77
N VAL A 64 -19.98 -16.56 -0.36
CA VAL A 64 -18.80 -16.35 -1.22
C VAL A 64 -17.81 -17.52 -1.19
N ARG A 65 -18.07 -18.57 -0.40
CA ARG A 65 -17.15 -19.71 -0.33
C ARG A 65 -17.27 -20.55 -1.60
N LEU A 66 -16.14 -21.10 -2.05
CA LEU A 66 -16.05 -21.92 -3.25
C LEU A 66 -17.05 -23.08 -3.27
N GLU A 67 -17.31 -23.69 -2.11
CA GLU A 67 -18.33 -24.75 -1.93
C GLU A 67 -19.74 -24.29 -2.33
N LYS A 68 -20.09 -23.03 -2.04
CA LYS A 68 -21.39 -22.44 -2.38
C LYS A 68 -21.43 -21.87 -3.79
N LEU A 69 -20.33 -21.29 -4.24
CA LEU A 69 -20.23 -20.78 -5.60
C LEU A 69 -20.33 -21.90 -6.64
N LYS A 70 -19.75 -23.09 -6.39
CA LYS A 70 -19.82 -24.22 -7.34
C LYS A 70 -21.24 -24.75 -7.59
N GLU A 71 -22.19 -24.48 -6.70
CA GLU A 71 -23.60 -24.84 -6.88
C GLU A 71 -24.27 -23.98 -7.97
N HIS A 72 -23.76 -22.77 -8.24
CA HIS A 72 -24.44 -21.75 -9.07
C HIS A 72 -23.55 -21.11 -10.15
N ARG A 73 -22.26 -21.48 -10.22
CA ARG A 73 -21.27 -20.91 -11.15
C ARG A 73 -20.51 -22.03 -11.89
N PRO A 74 -20.12 -21.82 -13.17
CA PRO A 74 -19.40 -22.82 -13.94
C PRO A 74 -18.05 -23.19 -13.30
N ILE A 75 -17.73 -24.48 -13.24
CA ILE A 75 -16.52 -24.98 -12.58
C ILE A 75 -15.23 -24.46 -13.24
N ASP A 76 -15.19 -24.36 -14.57
CA ASP A 76 -14.02 -23.89 -15.31
C ASP A 76 -13.72 -22.42 -15.00
N ARG A 77 -14.76 -21.62 -14.75
CA ARG A 77 -14.62 -20.24 -14.33
C ARG A 77 -13.98 -20.16 -12.93
N LEU A 78 -14.44 -21.01 -12.01
CA LEU A 78 -13.89 -21.05 -10.65
C LEU A 78 -12.42 -21.51 -10.65
N LYS A 79 -12.08 -22.52 -11.47
CA LYS A 79 -10.69 -22.96 -11.69
C LYS A 79 -9.81 -21.82 -12.17
N ARG A 80 -10.27 -21.08 -13.20
CA ARG A 80 -9.58 -19.90 -13.72
C ARG A 80 -9.37 -18.83 -12.64
N ASN A 81 -10.39 -18.53 -11.82
CA ASN A 81 -10.26 -17.52 -10.78
C ASN A 81 -9.21 -17.90 -9.73
N ILE A 82 -9.10 -19.19 -9.41
CA ILE A 82 -8.05 -19.69 -8.51
C ILE A 82 -6.66 -19.52 -9.14
N SER A 83 -6.46 -20.00 -10.37
CA SER A 83 -5.15 -19.97 -11.05
C SER A 83 -4.67 -18.54 -11.34
N GLU A 84 -5.59 -17.59 -11.48
CA GLU A 84 -5.28 -16.19 -11.78
C GLU A 84 -5.22 -15.28 -10.53
N THR A 85 -5.28 -15.84 -9.32
CA THR A 85 -5.11 -15.08 -8.08
C THR A 85 -3.66 -15.12 -7.62
N TYR A 86 -3.00 -13.95 -7.52
CA TYR A 86 -1.58 -13.87 -7.19
C TYR A 86 -1.24 -12.61 -6.37
N PRO A 87 -0.17 -12.66 -5.55
CA PRO A 87 0.38 -11.46 -4.93
C PRO A 87 1.03 -10.56 -5.98
N ILE A 88 0.94 -9.25 -5.78
CA ILE A 88 1.59 -8.23 -6.61
C ILE A 88 2.38 -7.27 -5.73
N ILE A 89 3.51 -6.82 -6.25
CA ILE A 89 4.43 -5.94 -5.54
C ILE A 89 5.10 -4.98 -6.53
N HIS A 90 5.24 -3.74 -6.11
CA HIS A 90 5.96 -2.73 -6.88
C HIS A 90 7.47 -3.02 -6.86
N GLU A 91 8.16 -2.89 -7.99
CA GLU A 91 9.59 -3.20 -8.14
C GLU A 91 10.49 -2.45 -7.13
N ARG A 92 10.20 -1.18 -6.86
CA ARG A 92 10.87 -0.37 -5.82
C ARG A 92 10.82 -1.01 -4.43
N VAL A 93 9.76 -1.78 -4.14
CA VAL A 93 9.60 -2.47 -2.86
C VAL A 93 10.44 -3.75 -2.83
N LEU A 94 10.75 -4.37 -3.98
CA LEU A 94 11.74 -5.47 -4.02
C LEU A 94 13.13 -4.99 -3.61
N LEU A 95 13.54 -3.79 -4.06
CA LEU A 95 14.77 -3.14 -3.61
C LEU A 95 14.73 -2.84 -2.10
N LEU A 96 13.61 -2.32 -1.60
CA LEU A 96 13.41 -2.13 -0.16
C LEU A 96 13.51 -3.44 0.63
N MET A 97 12.96 -4.54 0.11
CA MET A 97 13.05 -5.87 0.72
C MET A 97 14.50 -6.38 0.77
N ALA A 98 15.28 -6.16 -0.29
CA ALA A 98 16.72 -6.46 -0.29
C ALA A 98 17.44 -5.67 0.81
N HIS A 99 17.22 -4.36 0.88
CA HIS A 99 17.86 -3.50 1.88
C HIS A 99 17.40 -3.86 3.30
N PHE A 100 16.13 -4.25 3.47
CA PHE A 100 15.57 -4.73 4.72
C PHE A 100 16.27 -6.00 5.22
N LEU A 101 16.48 -6.99 4.36
CA LEU A 101 17.17 -8.24 4.73
C LEU A 101 18.62 -7.96 5.16
N ILE A 102 19.34 -7.13 4.41
CA ILE A 102 20.72 -6.72 4.76
C ILE A 102 20.72 -6.00 6.12
N TYR A 103 19.83 -5.03 6.30
CA TYR A 103 19.68 -4.32 7.57
C TYR A 103 19.41 -5.28 8.73
N LYS A 104 18.49 -6.23 8.57
CA LYS A 104 18.11 -7.16 9.63
C LYS A 104 19.21 -8.16 9.98
N ARG A 105 19.98 -8.62 9.00
CA ARG A 105 21.16 -9.48 9.22
C ARG A 105 22.25 -8.75 10.00
N GLU A 106 22.44 -7.46 9.75
CA GLU A 106 23.50 -6.68 10.38
C GLU A 106 23.09 -6.08 11.74
N HIS A 107 21.87 -5.55 11.85
CA HIS A 107 21.44 -4.75 12.99
C HIS A 107 20.29 -5.36 13.80
N GLY A 108 19.69 -6.45 13.33
CA GLY A 108 18.59 -7.12 14.02
C GLY A 108 19.00 -7.70 15.39
N SER A 109 18.00 -8.05 16.19
CA SER A 109 18.21 -8.85 17.41
C SER A 109 18.81 -10.22 17.07
N SER A 110 19.26 -10.97 18.08
CA SER A 110 19.71 -12.36 17.85
C SER A 110 18.63 -13.24 17.20
N ILE A 111 17.36 -13.02 17.55
CA ILE A 111 16.20 -13.75 17.03
C ILE A 111 15.96 -13.38 15.56
N GLU A 112 16.01 -12.08 15.24
CA GLU A 112 15.86 -11.61 13.86
C GLU A 112 17.01 -12.08 12.98
N LYS A 113 18.25 -11.95 13.45
CA LYS A 113 19.44 -12.40 12.71
C LYS A 113 19.41 -13.90 12.43
N GLU A 114 18.90 -14.70 13.36
CA GLU A 114 18.71 -16.12 13.15
C GLU A 114 17.66 -16.39 12.06
N LEU A 115 16.51 -15.71 12.11
CA LEU A 115 15.45 -15.88 11.13
C LEU A 115 15.86 -15.43 9.71
N TYR A 116 16.51 -14.27 9.58
CA TYR A 116 16.80 -13.66 8.28
C TYR A 116 18.14 -14.07 7.67
N ARG A 117 18.94 -14.89 8.38
CA ARG A 117 20.33 -15.23 8.02
C ARG A 117 20.49 -15.58 6.54
N ASP A 118 19.68 -16.50 6.06
CA ASP A 118 19.74 -17.05 4.70
C ASP A 118 18.49 -16.75 3.87
N MET A 119 17.52 -16.04 4.46
CA MET A 119 16.22 -15.75 3.84
C MET A 119 16.36 -14.93 2.56
N THR A 120 15.75 -15.41 1.48
CA THR A 120 15.65 -14.75 0.18
C THR A 120 14.45 -13.80 0.12
N ILE A 121 14.39 -12.95 -0.91
CA ILE A 121 13.23 -12.07 -1.13
C ILE A 121 11.93 -12.88 -1.36
N PRO A 122 11.91 -13.95 -2.17
CA PRO A 122 10.71 -14.79 -2.33
C PRO A 122 10.24 -15.41 -1.01
N GLU A 123 11.15 -15.96 -0.20
CA GLU A 123 10.80 -16.50 1.12
C GLU A 123 10.29 -15.42 2.09
N LEU A 124 10.81 -14.20 1.99
CA LEU A 124 10.28 -13.06 2.73
C LEU A 124 8.85 -12.74 2.27
N ILE A 125 8.57 -12.71 0.97
CA ILE A 125 7.22 -12.49 0.43
C ILE A 125 6.24 -13.55 0.94
N ASP A 126 6.61 -14.84 0.86
CA ASP A 126 5.81 -15.94 1.39
C ASP A 126 5.54 -15.76 2.87
N ARG A 127 6.56 -15.40 3.64
CA ARG A 127 6.42 -15.11 5.06
C ARG A 127 5.45 -13.96 5.32
N LEU A 128 5.56 -12.86 4.57
CA LEU A 128 4.66 -11.71 4.69
C LEU A 128 3.21 -12.05 4.33
N LEU A 129 2.95 -13.11 3.58
CA LEU A 129 1.59 -13.62 3.31
C LEU A 129 1.13 -14.58 4.42
N LEU A 130 1.97 -15.54 4.79
CA LEU A 130 1.60 -16.68 5.64
C LEU A 130 1.52 -16.36 7.14
N LYS A 131 2.31 -15.40 7.63
CA LYS A 131 2.45 -15.11 9.07
C LYS A 131 1.61 -13.93 9.56
N ARG A 132 0.65 -13.49 8.74
CA ARG A 132 -0.27 -12.40 9.09
C ARG A 132 -1.22 -12.81 10.21
N ALA A 133 -1.54 -11.86 11.08
CA ALA A 133 -2.69 -11.98 11.95
C ALA A 133 -3.98 -11.93 11.11
N VAL A 134 -5.02 -12.63 11.56
CA VAL A 134 -6.35 -12.60 10.93
C VAL A 134 -6.95 -11.19 11.01
N SER A 135 -6.71 -10.51 12.13
CA SER A 135 -7.01 -9.10 12.29
C SER A 135 -5.94 -8.42 13.11
N PHE A 136 -5.64 -7.17 12.77
CA PHE A 136 -4.67 -6.31 13.47
C PHE A 136 -5.08 -4.85 13.26
N MET A 137 -5.69 -4.23 14.27
CA MET A 137 -6.37 -2.94 14.08
C MET A 137 -6.49 -2.07 15.34
N GLY A 138 -6.84 -0.80 15.14
CA GLY A 138 -7.03 0.17 16.24
C GLY A 138 -5.73 0.80 16.73
N ALA A 139 -5.82 1.64 17.76
CA ALA A 139 -4.66 2.38 18.30
C ALA A 139 -3.83 1.57 19.33
N ARG A 140 -4.41 0.47 19.83
CA ARG A 140 -3.77 -0.49 20.73
C ARG A 140 -3.53 -1.84 20.05
N ASP A 141 -3.64 -1.87 18.73
CA ASP A 141 -3.35 -3.07 17.94
C ASP A 141 -4.14 -4.29 18.43
N ALA A 142 -5.45 -4.15 18.59
CA ALA A 142 -6.31 -5.29 18.87
C ALA A 142 -6.16 -6.31 17.73
N TYR A 143 -5.94 -7.57 18.11
CA TYR A 143 -5.56 -8.60 17.17
C TYR A 143 -6.30 -9.92 17.38
N MET A 144 -6.32 -10.71 16.31
CA MET A 144 -6.69 -12.13 16.32
C MET A 144 -5.69 -12.91 15.47
N LEU A 145 -5.09 -13.94 16.05
CA LEU A 145 -4.14 -14.82 15.36
C LEU A 145 -4.86 -15.95 14.63
N MET A 146 -4.15 -16.63 13.72
CA MET A 146 -4.64 -17.83 13.04
C MET A 146 -5.01 -18.97 14.00
N SER A 147 -4.44 -18.99 15.20
CA SER A 147 -4.81 -19.91 16.28
C SER A 147 -6.12 -19.55 16.99
N GLY A 148 -6.77 -18.45 16.61
CA GLY A 148 -7.97 -17.91 17.28
C GLY A 148 -7.68 -17.11 18.55
N LYS A 149 -6.43 -17.11 19.04
CA LYS A 149 -6.01 -16.27 20.18
C LYS A 149 -6.20 -14.79 19.85
N LYS A 150 -6.76 -14.05 20.81
CA LYS A 150 -7.03 -12.61 20.71
C LYS A 150 -6.26 -11.85 21.77
N GLY A 151 -5.92 -10.61 21.48
CA GLY A 151 -5.24 -9.74 22.43
C GLY A 151 -5.20 -8.30 21.97
N VAL A 152 -4.48 -7.49 22.73
CA VAL A 152 -4.27 -6.05 22.55
C VAL A 152 -2.86 -5.74 23.04
N ASP A 153 -2.16 -4.82 22.36
CA ASP A 153 -0.78 -4.42 22.65
C ASP A 153 0.24 -5.59 22.61
N GLY A 154 1.50 -5.34 23.01
CA GLY A 154 2.56 -6.36 23.11
C GLY A 154 3.28 -6.66 21.78
N TRP A 155 2.74 -6.19 20.65
CA TRP A 155 3.31 -6.43 19.32
C TRP A 155 4.68 -5.78 19.11
N GLU A 156 4.98 -4.71 19.85
CA GLU A 156 6.29 -4.05 19.87
C GLU A 156 7.45 -4.95 20.33
N ASN A 157 7.15 -6.06 21.01
CA ASN A 157 8.18 -6.97 21.52
C ASN A 157 8.54 -8.08 20.52
N VAL A 158 7.73 -8.33 19.49
CA VAL A 158 7.94 -9.41 18.49
C VAL A 158 9.27 -9.21 17.78
N GLY A 159 10.14 -10.22 17.80
CA GLY A 159 11.48 -10.15 17.23
C GLY A 159 12.52 -9.55 18.17
N THR A 160 12.18 -9.27 19.42
CA THR A 160 13.12 -8.82 20.47
C THR A 160 13.31 -9.90 21.52
N PRO A 161 14.36 -9.83 22.37
CA PRO A 161 14.50 -10.76 23.51
C PRO A 161 13.33 -10.72 24.51
N ALA A 162 12.47 -9.70 24.43
CA ALA A 162 11.27 -9.57 25.25
C ALA A 162 10.01 -10.17 24.59
N GLU A 163 10.13 -10.83 23.43
CA GLU A 163 8.99 -11.49 22.80
C GLU A 163 8.44 -12.62 23.69
N THR A 164 7.12 -12.77 23.70
CA THR A 164 6.43 -13.75 24.54
C THR A 164 5.27 -14.37 23.79
N GLU A 165 5.08 -15.67 23.96
CA GLU A 165 3.93 -16.39 23.40
C GLU A 165 2.59 -15.70 23.76
N PRO A 166 1.64 -15.54 22.81
CA PRO A 166 1.65 -16.08 21.44
C PRO A 166 2.30 -15.16 20.39
N LEU A 167 2.91 -14.05 20.81
CA LEU A 167 3.50 -13.03 19.94
C LEU A 167 5.02 -13.24 19.85
N VAL A 168 5.42 -14.23 19.06
CA VAL A 168 6.82 -14.59 18.81
C VAL A 168 7.10 -14.56 17.32
N LEU A 169 8.29 -14.08 16.93
CA LEU A 169 8.63 -13.80 15.52
C LEU A 169 8.49 -15.04 14.62
N LYS A 170 8.75 -16.24 15.14
CA LYS A 170 8.57 -17.48 14.38
C LYS A 170 7.13 -17.67 13.85
N ASP A 171 6.13 -17.16 14.57
CA ASP A 171 4.71 -17.44 14.34
C ASP A 171 3.93 -16.25 13.78
N VAL A 172 4.39 -15.03 14.03
CA VAL A 172 3.73 -13.80 13.58
C VAL A 172 4.71 -12.82 12.97
N LEU A 173 4.20 -11.89 12.18
CA LEU A 173 4.99 -10.76 11.67
C LEU A 173 5.39 -9.79 12.79
N SER A 174 6.63 -9.31 12.78
CA SER A 174 7.04 -8.13 13.58
C SER A 174 6.40 -6.84 13.06
N TYR A 175 6.50 -5.74 13.79
CA TYR A 175 6.05 -4.43 13.28
C TYR A 175 6.75 -4.03 11.99
N ASP A 176 8.04 -4.35 11.88
CA ASP A 176 8.84 -3.99 10.72
C ASP A 176 8.39 -4.80 9.49
N GLU A 177 8.06 -6.07 9.69
CA GLU A 177 7.46 -6.93 8.67
C GLU A 177 6.04 -6.49 8.31
N ILE A 178 5.21 -6.09 9.29
CA ILE A 178 3.86 -5.58 9.01
C ILE A 178 3.94 -4.31 8.16
N LYS A 179 4.89 -3.42 8.44
CA LYS A 179 5.14 -2.21 7.66
C LYS A 179 5.51 -2.53 6.22
N LEU A 180 6.40 -3.50 6.02
CA LEU A 180 6.76 -3.99 4.68
C LEU A 180 5.59 -4.68 3.96
N SER A 181 4.81 -5.48 4.70
CA SER A 181 3.63 -6.20 4.20
C SER A 181 2.52 -5.27 3.68
N ALA A 182 2.53 -3.99 4.09
CA ALA A 182 1.58 -2.98 3.63
C ALA A 182 1.81 -2.54 2.18
N PHE A 183 2.90 -2.99 1.55
CA PHE A 183 3.20 -2.78 0.14
C PHE A 183 2.95 -4.03 -0.74
N LEU A 184 2.62 -5.16 -0.11
CA LEU A 184 2.32 -6.42 -0.80
C LEU A 184 0.80 -6.54 -0.96
N PHE A 185 0.32 -6.49 -2.20
CA PHE A 185 -1.10 -6.59 -2.52
C PHE A 185 -1.41 -7.96 -3.11
N VAL A 186 -2.70 -8.26 -3.26
CA VAL A 186 -3.17 -9.49 -3.90
C VAL A 186 -4.22 -9.12 -4.94
N SER A 187 -4.09 -9.64 -6.15
CA SER A 187 -5.06 -9.44 -7.22
C SER A 187 -5.66 -10.77 -7.64
N GLY A 188 -6.96 -10.80 -7.88
CA GLY A 188 -7.63 -12.01 -8.33
C GLY A 188 -9.01 -11.75 -8.92
N PRO A 189 -9.45 -12.58 -9.89
CA PRO A 189 -10.82 -12.57 -10.35
C PRO A 189 -11.78 -12.97 -9.23
N THR A 190 -12.93 -12.32 -9.18
CA THR A 190 -13.95 -12.51 -8.15
C THR A 190 -15.30 -12.78 -8.80
N GLU A 191 -15.99 -13.82 -8.33
CA GLU A 191 -17.42 -14.01 -8.61
C GLU A 191 -18.21 -13.04 -7.75
N CYS A 192 -18.78 -12.03 -8.40
CA CYS A 192 -19.68 -11.12 -7.74
C CYS A 192 -21.03 -11.81 -7.51
N ILE A 193 -21.52 -11.66 -6.29
CA ILE A 193 -22.78 -12.25 -5.82
C ILE A 193 -23.84 -11.20 -5.47
N ASN A 194 -23.49 -9.93 -5.59
CA ASN A 194 -24.35 -8.76 -5.46
C ASN A 194 -23.57 -7.54 -5.96
N SER A 195 -24.21 -6.37 -5.96
CA SER A 195 -23.61 -5.09 -6.32
C SER A 195 -22.39 -4.70 -5.47
N GLY A 196 -22.22 -5.22 -4.25
CA GLY A 196 -21.14 -4.83 -3.34
C GLY A 196 -21.51 -3.66 -2.42
N SER A 197 -22.81 -3.36 -2.29
CA SER A 197 -23.34 -2.38 -1.33
C SER A 197 -22.80 -2.61 0.08
N ARG A 198 -22.33 -1.55 0.74
CA ARG A 198 -21.73 -1.60 2.10
C ARG A 198 -22.64 -2.23 3.15
N ARG A 199 -23.96 -2.29 2.90
CA ARG A 199 -24.96 -2.84 3.81
C ARG A 199 -25.59 -4.15 3.32
N ASN A 200 -25.17 -4.69 2.17
CA ASN A 200 -25.73 -5.94 1.65
C ASN A 200 -25.39 -7.14 2.56
N CYS A 201 -24.24 -7.11 3.25
CA CYS A 201 -23.85 -8.15 4.21
C CYS A 201 -23.69 -9.57 3.61
N GLY A 202 -23.36 -9.68 2.32
CA GLY A 202 -23.12 -10.97 1.66
C GLY A 202 -24.39 -11.70 1.24
N VAL A 203 -25.51 -10.98 1.14
CA VAL A 203 -26.78 -11.48 0.60
C VAL A 203 -26.66 -11.58 -0.91
N LEU A 204 -27.08 -12.73 -1.45
CA LEU A 204 -27.10 -12.98 -2.89
C LEU A 204 -28.12 -12.05 -3.56
N ASP A 205 -27.70 -11.46 -4.66
CA ASP A 205 -28.52 -10.65 -5.56
C ASP A 205 -27.97 -10.88 -6.98
N ASP A 206 -28.76 -11.52 -7.84
CA ASP A 206 -28.36 -11.83 -9.22
C ASP A 206 -28.97 -10.82 -10.21
N ASP A 207 -29.81 -9.89 -9.75
CA ASP A 207 -30.50 -8.91 -10.58
C ASP A 207 -29.62 -7.66 -10.74
N ASP A 208 -29.31 -7.31 -11.99
CA ASP A 208 -28.59 -6.07 -12.35
C ASP A 208 -27.24 -5.87 -11.61
N ILE A 209 -26.41 -6.92 -11.61
CA ILE A 209 -25.05 -6.88 -11.05
C ILE A 209 -24.00 -7.29 -12.09
N GLU A 210 -22.80 -6.72 -11.99
CA GLU A 210 -21.65 -7.39 -12.60
C GLU A 210 -21.42 -8.75 -11.98
N LYS A 211 -21.15 -9.75 -12.82
CA LYS A 211 -20.93 -11.13 -12.38
C LYS A 211 -19.46 -11.47 -12.20
N GLU A 212 -18.59 -10.77 -12.92
CA GLU A 212 -17.15 -11.00 -12.94
C GLU A 212 -16.43 -9.66 -12.73
N ALA A 213 -15.56 -9.61 -11.72
CA ALA A 213 -14.71 -8.45 -11.47
C ALA A 213 -13.30 -8.90 -11.12
N ILE A 214 -12.33 -8.00 -11.20
CA ILE A 214 -11.02 -8.18 -10.57
C ILE A 214 -11.03 -7.38 -9.27
N ILE A 215 -10.68 -8.02 -8.15
CA ILE A 215 -10.45 -7.32 -6.89
C ILE A 215 -8.95 -7.29 -6.61
N ILE A 216 -8.44 -6.06 -6.43
CA ILE A 216 -7.07 -5.81 -5.97
C ILE A 216 -7.14 -5.45 -4.48
N GLY A 217 -6.72 -6.38 -3.63
CA GLY A 217 -6.56 -6.20 -2.20
C GLY A 217 -5.36 -5.32 -1.86
N ALA A 218 -5.51 -4.01 -2.02
CA ALA A 218 -4.48 -3.01 -1.73
C ALA A 218 -4.52 -2.51 -0.27
N ILE A 219 -3.36 -2.14 0.26
CA ILE A 219 -3.20 -1.67 1.65
C ILE A 219 -2.70 -0.23 1.63
N GLY A 220 -3.50 0.67 2.20
CA GLY A 220 -3.13 2.08 2.33
C GLY A 220 -2.44 2.43 3.65
N PRO A 221 -1.94 3.68 3.78
CA PRO A 221 -1.18 4.11 4.94
C PRO A 221 -1.97 4.08 6.26
N ARG A 222 -1.31 3.71 7.36
CA ARG A 222 -1.89 3.58 8.71
C ARG A 222 -1.23 4.51 9.72
N PHE A 223 -2.03 5.43 10.30
CA PHE A 223 -1.58 6.40 11.31
C PHE A 223 -2.17 6.19 12.71
N LYS A 224 -2.90 5.08 12.93
CA LYS A 224 -3.65 4.85 14.18
C LYS A 224 -2.78 4.53 15.38
N ARG A 225 -1.64 3.88 15.18
CA ARG A 225 -0.64 3.62 16.22
C ARG A 225 0.44 4.70 16.10
N LEU A 226 0.63 5.48 17.16
CA LEU A 226 1.67 6.50 17.18
C LEU A 226 3.05 5.83 17.06
N ASN A 227 3.94 6.46 16.31
CA ASN A 227 5.32 6.04 16.11
C ASN A 227 5.52 4.64 15.51
N ARG A 228 4.55 4.16 14.75
CA ARG A 228 4.61 2.88 14.03
C ARG A 228 4.03 3.03 12.64
N MET A 229 4.36 2.09 11.75
CA MET A 229 3.85 2.07 10.39
C MET A 229 4.17 3.39 9.66
N ASP A 230 3.25 3.89 8.83
CA ASP A 230 3.44 5.13 8.06
C ASP A 230 3.56 6.39 8.94
N TYR A 231 3.08 6.36 10.19
CA TYR A 231 3.30 7.46 11.14
C TYR A 231 4.79 7.73 11.34
N GLU A 232 5.60 6.67 11.39
CA GLU A 232 7.03 6.72 11.69
C GLU A 232 7.83 7.53 10.63
N ASP A 233 7.35 7.54 9.38
CA ASP A 233 8.05 8.16 8.26
C ASP A 233 7.44 9.50 7.83
N MET A 234 6.14 9.69 8.05
CA MET A 234 5.40 10.84 7.51
C MET A 234 5.02 11.88 8.57
N VAL A 235 4.96 11.49 9.84
CA VAL A 235 4.61 12.39 10.94
C VAL A 235 5.86 12.78 11.70
N ILE A 236 6.18 14.07 11.70
CA ILE A 236 7.36 14.63 12.34
C ILE A 236 6.92 15.26 13.66
N SER A 237 7.19 14.56 14.77
CA SER A 237 6.74 14.97 16.11
C SER A 237 7.89 15.11 17.09
N LYS A 238 7.75 16.03 18.05
CA LYS A 238 8.79 16.33 19.05
C LYS A 238 9.26 15.12 19.84
N THR A 239 8.38 14.15 20.10
CA THR A 239 8.71 12.95 20.88
C THR A 239 9.30 11.82 20.05
N GLN A 240 9.09 11.81 18.73
CA GLN A 240 9.56 10.77 17.83
C GLN A 240 10.82 11.18 17.09
N ASN A 241 10.80 12.36 16.49
CA ASN A 241 11.81 12.81 15.54
C ASN A 241 12.94 13.51 16.30
N THR A 242 13.72 12.72 17.03
CA THR A 242 14.88 13.19 17.79
C THR A 242 16.14 12.44 17.35
N ALA A 243 17.31 13.05 17.59
CA ALA A 243 18.61 12.45 17.28
C ALA A 243 18.80 11.08 17.96
N GLU A 244 18.31 10.92 19.19
CA GLU A 244 18.41 9.68 19.98
C GLU A 244 17.55 8.54 19.40
N ARG A 245 16.57 8.89 18.56
CA ARG A 245 15.72 7.95 17.81
C ARG A 245 16.18 7.76 16.37
N GLY A 246 17.33 8.33 16.00
CA GLY A 246 17.99 8.14 14.71
C GLY A 246 17.52 9.08 13.61
N TYR A 247 16.71 10.09 13.93
CA TYR A 247 16.32 11.16 12.99
C TYR A 247 17.35 12.31 13.02
N GLY A 248 17.41 13.14 11.99
CA GLY A 248 18.37 14.24 11.88
C GLY A 248 19.53 13.93 10.96
N GLU A 249 20.64 14.67 11.09
CA GLU A 249 21.78 14.66 10.15
C GLU A 249 22.14 13.27 9.60
N HIS A 250 21.55 13.02 8.44
CA HIS A 250 22.05 12.16 7.40
C HIS A 250 22.67 13.12 6.40
N GLU A 251 23.99 13.06 6.17
CA GLU A 251 24.52 13.53 4.90
C GLU A 251 23.74 12.73 3.85
N ALA A 252 22.76 13.35 3.18
CA ALA A 252 22.13 12.73 2.04
C ALA A 252 23.27 12.54 1.04
N PRO A 253 23.75 11.31 0.78
CA PRO A 253 24.87 11.16 -0.09
C PRO A 253 24.42 11.66 -1.45
N THR A 254 25.08 12.71 -1.93
CA THR A 254 24.90 13.23 -3.28
C THR A 254 25.20 12.16 -4.35
N ARG A 255 25.72 10.99 -3.94
CA ARG A 255 25.83 9.77 -4.73
C ARG A 255 25.62 8.51 -3.87
N CYS A 256 24.57 7.78 -4.22
CA CYS A 256 24.26 6.33 -4.12
C CYS A 256 25.20 5.28 -3.44
N MET A 257 26.46 5.55 -3.06
CA MET A 257 27.42 4.48 -2.73
C MET A 257 28.20 4.62 -1.42
N ASP A 258 28.23 5.77 -0.75
CA ASP A 258 29.22 6.00 0.31
C ASP A 258 28.72 5.79 1.75
N VAL A 259 27.42 5.60 1.98
CA VAL A 259 26.91 5.51 3.38
C VAL A 259 26.90 4.07 3.93
N LEU A 260 27.09 3.05 3.08
CA LEU A 260 27.12 1.65 3.53
C LEU A 260 28.53 1.12 3.87
N ARG A 261 29.61 1.89 3.63
CA ARG A 261 30.99 1.39 3.85
C ARG A 261 31.67 1.83 5.14
N HIS A 262 31.23 2.90 5.80
CA HIS A 262 31.96 3.44 6.95
C HIS A 262 31.06 3.92 8.09
N ALA A 263 30.70 3.01 8.99
CA ALA A 263 30.59 3.30 10.44
C ALA A 263 30.37 2.00 11.22
N TYR A 264 31.44 1.23 11.46
CA TYR A 264 31.42 0.12 12.41
C TYR A 264 31.19 0.65 13.83
N THR A 265 30.01 0.38 14.42
CA THR A 265 29.84 0.18 15.87
C THR A 265 28.59 -0.66 16.14
N ARG A 266 28.62 -1.52 17.17
CA ARG A 266 27.43 -2.18 17.77
C ARG A 266 26.55 -1.18 18.56
N ASP A 267 26.47 0.07 18.09
CA ASP A 267 25.75 1.12 18.77
C ASP A 267 24.28 1.08 18.34
N ALA A 268 23.37 1.00 19.31
CA ALA A 268 21.93 1.11 19.05
C ALA A 268 21.56 2.42 18.34
N SER A 269 22.39 3.47 18.50
CA SER A 269 22.25 4.73 17.76
C SER A 269 22.49 4.54 16.25
N LEU A 270 23.43 3.68 15.86
CA LEU A 270 23.71 3.35 14.46
C LEU A 270 22.57 2.54 13.84
N ALA A 271 22.07 1.52 14.56
CA ALA A 271 20.95 0.70 14.09
C ALA A 271 19.69 1.55 13.84
N LYS A 272 19.37 2.49 14.73
CA LYS A 272 18.24 3.41 14.56
C LYS A 272 18.44 4.35 13.37
N ARG A 273 19.64 4.92 13.20
CA ARG A 273 19.97 5.77 12.05
C ARG A 273 19.87 5.01 10.73
N ALA A 274 20.45 3.81 10.65
CA ALA A 274 20.37 2.97 9.47
C ALA A 274 18.91 2.57 9.13
N TRP A 275 18.07 2.34 10.15
CA TRP A 275 16.64 2.14 9.95
C TRP A 275 15.96 3.36 9.34
N ARG A 276 16.25 4.58 9.81
CA ARG A 276 15.69 5.81 9.22
C ARG A 276 16.20 6.03 7.81
N GLN A 277 17.47 5.72 7.55
CA GLN A 277 18.06 5.84 6.23
C GLN A 277 17.38 4.92 5.19
N LEU A 278 17.08 3.67 5.55
CA LEU A 278 16.36 2.73 4.69
C LEU A 278 15.06 3.34 4.11
N TRP A 279 14.25 3.93 4.98
CA TRP A 279 12.98 4.55 4.59
C TRP A 279 13.18 5.92 3.92
N ALA A 280 14.15 6.70 4.37
CA ALA A 280 14.54 7.96 3.73
C ALA A 280 15.02 7.75 2.28
N GLU A 281 15.71 6.64 2.01
CA GLU A 281 16.15 6.24 0.68
C GLU A 281 14.98 5.79 -0.20
N LEU A 282 14.09 4.94 0.31
CA LEU A 282 12.87 4.54 -0.41
C LEU A 282 12.11 5.77 -0.90
N TYR A 283 11.85 6.70 0.01
CA TYR A 283 11.11 7.91 -0.29
C TYR A 283 11.97 9.02 -0.87
N GLN A 284 13.30 8.88 -0.94
CA GLN A 284 14.23 9.94 -1.35
C GLN A 284 13.91 11.30 -0.70
N VAL A 285 13.79 11.29 0.63
CA VAL A 285 13.49 12.48 1.44
C VAL A 285 14.43 12.53 2.64
N HIS A 286 14.75 13.75 3.08
CA HIS A 286 15.54 13.92 4.29
C HIS A 286 14.72 13.57 5.55
N SER A 287 15.31 12.78 6.45
CA SER A 287 14.72 12.39 7.72
C SER A 287 15.02 13.43 8.80
N TYR A 288 14.19 14.48 8.87
CA TYR A 288 14.38 15.59 9.82
C TYR A 288 14.09 15.20 11.28
N THR A 289 14.84 15.81 12.21
CA THR A 289 14.35 16.02 13.57
C THR A 289 13.21 17.06 13.58
N TYR A 290 12.41 17.04 14.66
CA TYR A 290 11.35 18.03 14.83
C TYR A 290 11.91 19.45 14.94
N GLU A 291 13.02 19.63 15.66
CA GLU A 291 13.69 20.90 15.89
C GLU A 291 14.26 21.48 14.59
N GLU A 292 14.99 20.68 13.80
CA GLU A 292 15.53 21.08 12.49
C GLU A 292 14.43 21.55 11.53
N LEU A 293 13.37 20.75 11.37
CA LEU A 293 12.27 21.12 10.47
C LEU A 293 11.54 22.37 10.98
N SER A 294 11.25 22.44 12.28
CA SER A 294 10.52 23.58 12.84
C SER A 294 11.30 24.88 12.70
N ALA A 295 12.63 24.84 12.85
CA ALA A 295 13.51 25.97 12.59
C ALA A 295 13.49 26.37 11.11
N ARG A 296 13.61 25.39 10.20
CA ARG A 296 13.57 25.60 8.75
C ARG A 296 12.27 26.26 8.28
N LEU A 297 11.14 25.86 8.85
CA LEU A 297 9.81 26.38 8.49
C LEU A 297 9.46 27.70 9.19
N ALA A 298 10.29 28.18 10.12
CA ALA A 298 9.97 29.32 10.98
C ALA A 298 8.57 29.21 11.64
N GLY A 299 8.12 27.98 11.91
CA GLY A 299 6.80 27.69 12.50
C GLY A 299 5.59 27.83 11.56
N ALA A 300 5.77 28.16 10.27
CA ALA A 300 4.69 28.29 9.30
C ALA A 300 4.41 26.96 8.57
N ALA A 301 3.13 26.62 8.41
CA ALA A 301 2.73 25.50 7.55
C ALA A 301 2.95 25.85 6.07
N SER A 302 3.16 24.83 5.25
CA SER A 302 3.22 24.94 3.80
C SER A 302 2.40 23.83 3.15
N ASP A 303 2.28 23.84 1.82
CA ASP A 303 1.60 22.77 1.09
C ASP A 303 2.28 21.41 1.29
N ARG A 304 3.61 21.39 1.45
CA ARG A 304 4.35 20.16 1.76
C ARG A 304 4.19 19.76 3.23
N TYR A 305 4.42 20.69 4.16
CA TYR A 305 4.43 20.40 5.58
C TYR A 305 3.18 20.96 6.26
N VAL A 306 2.20 20.08 6.48
CA VAL A 306 0.93 20.45 7.09
C VAL A 306 1.01 20.30 8.60
N LYS A 307 0.65 21.36 9.34
CA LYS A 307 0.57 21.28 10.81
C LYS A 307 -0.64 20.44 11.23
N LEU A 308 -0.41 19.39 12.00
CA LEU A 308 -1.48 18.59 12.58
C LEU A 308 -2.09 19.32 13.79
N PRO A 309 -3.44 19.35 13.90
CA PRO A 309 -4.13 20.11 14.95
C PRO A 309 -3.89 19.56 16.36
N ARG A 310 -3.53 18.27 16.49
CA ARG A 310 -3.25 17.62 17.78
C ARG A 310 -1.75 17.39 17.93
N GLY A 311 -1.17 17.87 19.03
CA GLY A 311 0.24 17.64 19.37
C GLY A 311 1.25 18.49 18.58
N GLY A 312 0.80 19.33 17.64
CA GLY A 312 1.67 20.23 16.89
C GLY A 312 2.70 19.53 16.01
N ALA A 313 2.53 18.24 15.71
CA ALA A 313 3.38 17.53 14.77
C ALA A 313 3.18 18.05 13.34
N TRP A 314 4.19 17.85 12.49
CA TRP A 314 4.10 18.11 11.06
C TRP A 314 3.75 16.83 10.31
N PHE A 315 3.00 16.96 9.21
CA PHE A 315 2.74 15.89 8.26
C PHE A 315 3.44 16.25 6.95
N ASP A 316 4.28 15.35 6.42
CA ASP A 316 4.97 15.55 5.15
C ASP A 316 4.17 14.95 3.98
N ASN A 317 3.54 15.82 3.19
CA ASN A 317 2.78 15.43 2.01
C ASN A 317 3.64 14.80 0.91
N GLU A 318 4.94 15.06 0.86
CA GLU A 318 5.80 14.44 -0.17
C GLU A 318 6.02 12.94 0.12
N VAL A 319 6.24 12.58 1.38
CA VAL A 319 6.37 11.17 1.79
C VAL A 319 5.06 10.42 1.60
N TYR A 320 3.94 11.06 1.97
CA TYR A 320 2.62 10.49 1.72
C TYR A 320 2.32 10.33 0.22
N TYR A 321 2.63 11.35 -0.60
CA TYR A 321 2.54 11.28 -2.06
C TYR A 321 3.29 10.07 -2.62
N LYS A 322 4.59 9.92 -2.31
CA LYS A 322 5.41 8.79 -2.79
C LYS A 322 4.88 7.43 -2.31
N ARG A 323 4.34 7.36 -1.10
CA ARG A 323 3.68 6.15 -0.60
C ARG A 323 2.39 5.81 -1.37
N ILE A 324 1.63 6.83 -1.79
CA ILE A 324 0.44 6.65 -2.63
C ILE A 324 0.82 6.39 -4.09
N CYS A 325 1.94 6.92 -4.61
CA CYS A 325 2.45 6.58 -5.94
C CYS A 325 2.63 5.07 -6.08
N ILE A 326 3.34 4.41 -5.15
CA ILE A 326 3.50 2.94 -5.18
C ILE A 326 2.15 2.23 -5.25
N LEU A 327 1.15 2.71 -4.48
CA LEU A 327 -0.19 2.12 -4.49
C LEU A 327 -0.89 2.34 -5.83
N ALA A 328 -0.91 3.59 -6.31
CA ALA A 328 -1.59 4.00 -7.54
C ALA A 328 -0.98 3.30 -8.76
N GLU A 329 0.35 3.31 -8.88
CA GLU A 329 1.08 2.70 -10.00
C GLU A 329 0.84 1.19 -10.04
N THR A 330 0.93 0.50 -8.89
CA THR A 330 0.65 -0.95 -8.83
C THR A 330 -0.79 -1.27 -9.24
N VAL A 331 -1.77 -0.50 -8.77
CA VAL A 331 -3.20 -0.74 -9.08
C VAL A 331 -3.52 -0.44 -10.54
N LEU A 332 -2.99 0.66 -11.10
CA LEU A 332 -3.21 1.06 -12.48
C LEU A 332 -2.58 0.03 -13.44
N LEU A 333 -1.32 -0.34 -13.23
CA LEU A 333 -0.62 -1.29 -14.09
C LEU A 333 -1.19 -2.71 -13.98
N GLU A 334 -1.62 -3.15 -12.80
CA GLU A 334 -2.32 -4.43 -12.66
C GLU A 334 -3.67 -4.41 -13.38
N ALA A 335 -4.44 -3.32 -13.27
CA ALA A 335 -5.71 -3.19 -13.98
C ALA A 335 -5.53 -3.18 -15.50
N GLU A 336 -4.50 -2.48 -15.98
CA GLU A 336 -4.09 -2.47 -17.39
C GLU A 336 -3.70 -3.88 -17.86
N GLY A 337 -2.84 -4.59 -17.11
CA GLY A 337 -2.43 -5.96 -17.45
C GLY A 337 -3.58 -6.96 -17.46
N ARG A 338 -4.61 -6.75 -16.62
CA ARG A 338 -5.83 -7.57 -16.56
C ARG A 338 -6.81 -7.31 -17.71
N ALA A 339 -6.65 -6.20 -18.44
CA ALA A 339 -7.60 -5.77 -19.46
C ALA A 339 -7.80 -6.79 -20.59
N ARG A 340 -6.75 -7.50 -21.00
CA ARG A 340 -6.78 -8.51 -22.08
C ARG A 340 -7.49 -8.00 -23.36
N GLY A 341 -7.22 -6.76 -23.75
CA GLY A 341 -7.85 -6.13 -24.93
C GLY A 341 -9.23 -5.52 -24.70
N ARG A 342 -9.73 -5.50 -23.46
CA ARG A 342 -11.04 -4.91 -23.09
C ARG A 342 -10.85 -3.56 -22.42
N SER A 343 -11.85 -2.70 -22.52
CA SER A 343 -11.88 -1.46 -21.73
C SER A 343 -12.03 -1.76 -20.24
N VAL A 344 -11.32 -1.01 -19.41
CA VAL A 344 -11.28 -1.16 -17.96
C VAL A 344 -11.96 0.03 -17.29
N PHE A 345 -12.95 -0.28 -16.46
CA PHE A 345 -13.49 0.63 -15.46
C PHE A 345 -12.83 0.32 -14.11
N LEU A 346 -12.00 1.24 -13.61
CA LEU A 346 -11.27 1.09 -12.35
C LEU A 346 -12.00 1.78 -11.20
N ASN A 347 -12.54 1.00 -10.28
CA ASN A 347 -13.23 1.50 -9.08
C ASN A 347 -12.27 1.59 -7.87
N VAL A 348 -11.75 2.79 -7.59
CA VAL A 348 -10.80 3.04 -6.50
C VAL A 348 -11.53 3.39 -5.21
N VAL A 349 -11.55 2.44 -4.27
CA VAL A 349 -12.00 2.70 -2.89
C VAL A 349 -10.83 3.21 -2.05
N GLY A 350 -11.07 4.23 -1.22
CA GLY A 350 -10.04 4.89 -0.43
C GLY A 350 -9.24 3.97 0.52
N CYS A 351 -8.06 3.53 0.08
CA CYS A 351 -7.14 2.71 0.87
C CYS A 351 -6.44 3.57 1.93
N GLY A 352 -6.61 3.23 3.22
CA GLY A 352 -6.04 4.00 4.33
C GLY A 352 -6.77 5.32 4.66
N LEU A 353 -7.81 5.69 3.90
CA LEU A 353 -8.55 6.96 4.07
C LEU A 353 -9.69 6.90 5.10
N GLY A 354 -10.01 5.69 5.59
CA GLY A 354 -11.05 5.45 6.59
C GLY A 354 -10.57 5.80 8.00
N VAL A 355 -10.72 4.85 8.93
CA VAL A 355 -10.25 5.05 10.31
C VAL A 355 -8.72 5.17 10.41
N TRP A 356 -7.96 4.96 9.35
CA TRP A 356 -6.49 4.98 9.38
C TRP A 356 -5.85 6.34 9.16
N LYS A 357 -6.52 7.28 8.47
CA LYS A 357 -6.01 8.65 8.30
C LYS A 357 -5.98 9.44 9.61
N ILE A 358 -5.10 10.44 9.67
CA ILE A 358 -4.92 11.35 10.81
C ILE A 358 -5.40 12.78 10.53
N SER A 359 -5.52 13.17 9.26
CA SER A 359 -5.94 14.52 8.87
C SER A 359 -6.82 14.53 7.61
N PRO A 360 -7.79 15.46 7.49
CA PRO A 360 -8.68 15.52 6.33
C PRO A 360 -7.98 15.72 4.99
N HIS A 361 -6.91 16.53 4.92
CA HIS A 361 -6.21 16.85 3.65
C HIS A 361 -5.64 15.62 2.93
N GLN A 362 -5.44 14.50 3.62
CA GLN A 362 -4.92 13.26 3.02
C GLN A 362 -5.80 12.74 1.88
N THR A 363 -7.10 13.03 1.89
CA THR A 363 -7.99 12.66 0.77
C THR A 363 -7.67 13.44 -0.49
N ASP A 364 -7.29 14.70 -0.35
CA ASP A 364 -6.94 15.59 -1.46
C ASP A 364 -5.62 15.13 -2.07
N VAL A 365 -4.60 14.93 -1.24
CA VAL A 365 -3.30 14.43 -1.68
C VAL A 365 -3.44 13.05 -2.34
N TYR A 366 -4.28 12.16 -1.81
CA TYR A 366 -4.54 10.84 -2.40
C TYR A 366 -5.12 10.94 -3.82
N VAL A 367 -6.19 11.71 -4.01
CA VAL A 367 -6.82 11.86 -5.34
C VAL A 367 -5.87 12.57 -6.29
N LEU A 368 -5.22 13.65 -5.88
CA LEU A 368 -4.26 14.36 -6.71
C LEU A 368 -3.08 13.48 -7.12
N THR A 369 -2.60 12.59 -6.23
CA THR A 369 -1.55 11.62 -6.57
C THR A 369 -2.01 10.65 -7.66
N PHE A 370 -3.23 10.10 -7.57
CA PHE A 370 -3.75 9.23 -8.62
C PHE A 370 -3.90 9.98 -9.95
N LEU A 371 -4.46 11.19 -9.94
CA LEU A 371 -4.64 11.98 -11.15
C LEU A 371 -3.30 12.32 -11.83
N GLU A 372 -2.30 12.62 -11.02
CA GLU A 372 -0.95 12.89 -11.48
C GLU A 372 -0.31 11.63 -12.09
N ARG A 373 -0.35 10.49 -11.39
CA ARG A 373 0.17 9.21 -11.90
C ARG A 373 -0.54 8.75 -13.17
N ILE A 374 -1.85 8.91 -13.26
CA ILE A 374 -2.62 8.63 -14.49
C ILE A 374 -2.07 9.49 -15.64
N ARG A 375 -1.85 10.79 -15.42
CA ARG A 375 -1.31 11.68 -16.46
C ARG A 375 0.08 11.22 -16.90
N ALA A 376 0.99 10.95 -15.95
CA ALA A 376 2.33 10.49 -16.26
C ALA A 376 2.31 9.20 -17.08
N MET A 377 1.50 8.22 -16.68
CA MET A 377 1.40 6.94 -17.39
C MET A 377 0.70 7.05 -18.75
N LEU A 378 -0.24 7.98 -18.93
CA LEU A 378 -0.81 8.30 -20.24
C LEU A 378 0.23 8.94 -21.17
N ASP A 379 1.10 9.80 -20.65
CA ASP A 379 2.18 10.43 -21.41
C ASP A 379 3.27 9.42 -21.81
N GLU A 380 3.47 8.38 -20.99
CA GLU A 380 4.35 7.22 -21.22
C GLU A 380 3.71 6.10 -22.05
N GLU A 381 2.45 6.24 -22.48
CA GLU A 381 1.71 5.23 -23.26
C GLU A 381 1.59 3.89 -22.51
N ALA A 382 1.51 3.95 -21.17
CA ALA A 382 1.42 2.79 -20.29
C ALA A 382 -0.01 2.41 -19.90
N LEU A 383 -1.02 3.21 -20.27
CA LEU A 383 -2.45 2.94 -20.01
C LEU A 383 -3.22 3.04 -21.33
N ASP A 384 -3.53 1.92 -21.97
CA ASP A 384 -4.30 1.86 -23.22
C ASP A 384 -5.75 1.44 -22.98
N HIS A 385 -5.98 0.66 -21.94
CA HIS A 385 -7.25 -0.03 -21.70
C HIS A 385 -8.10 0.63 -20.62
N ILE A 386 -7.49 1.37 -19.69
CA ILE A 386 -8.24 2.10 -18.66
C ILE A 386 -9.00 3.27 -19.29
N THR A 387 -10.33 3.17 -19.32
CA THR A 387 -11.19 4.23 -19.87
C THR A 387 -11.77 5.11 -18.78
N ASP A 388 -11.98 4.56 -17.58
CA ASP A 388 -12.69 5.22 -16.49
C ASP A 388 -12.03 4.89 -15.16
N VAL A 389 -11.84 5.92 -14.31
CA VAL A 389 -11.37 5.78 -12.94
C VAL A 389 -12.37 6.47 -12.01
N ASN A 390 -13.01 5.68 -11.15
CA ASN A 390 -13.98 6.17 -10.16
C ASN A 390 -13.34 6.24 -8.77
N PHE A 391 -13.35 7.43 -8.16
CA PHE A 391 -12.92 7.61 -6.77
C PHE A 391 -14.09 7.42 -5.79
N ALA A 392 -14.47 6.16 -5.57
CA ALA A 392 -15.64 5.81 -4.77
C ALA A 392 -15.43 6.07 -3.27
N TYR A 393 -16.40 6.77 -2.68
CA TYR A 393 -16.45 7.10 -1.24
C TYR A 393 -15.30 7.99 -0.73
N ILE A 394 -14.63 8.73 -1.61
CA ILE A 394 -13.54 9.63 -1.23
C ILE A 394 -14.04 11.09 -1.18
N GLY A 395 -14.17 11.60 0.04
CA GLY A 395 -14.53 13.00 0.29
C GLY A 395 -13.32 13.92 0.29
N THR A 396 -13.07 14.62 -0.81
CA THR A 396 -12.07 15.69 -0.94
C THR A 396 -12.64 17.08 -0.62
N SER A 397 -11.75 18.05 -0.39
CA SER A 397 -12.10 19.46 -0.16
C SER A 397 -12.73 20.12 -1.39
N LYS A 398 -13.31 21.31 -1.20
CA LYS A 398 -13.98 22.06 -2.28
C LYS A 398 -13.04 22.40 -3.45
N SER A 399 -11.76 22.67 -3.19
CA SER A 399 -10.79 23.01 -4.25
C SER A 399 -10.55 21.82 -5.17
N VAL A 400 -10.28 20.63 -4.61
CA VAL A 400 -10.12 19.40 -5.40
C VAL A 400 -11.44 18.98 -6.03
N THR A 401 -12.56 19.19 -5.34
CA THR A 401 -13.91 18.96 -5.91
C THR A 401 -14.13 19.74 -7.20
N ALA A 402 -13.67 21.00 -7.25
CA ALA A 402 -13.88 21.90 -8.36
C ALA A 402 -13.09 21.53 -9.62
N LEU A 403 -12.19 20.55 -9.55
CA LEU A 403 -11.53 19.95 -10.73
C LEU A 403 -12.48 19.09 -11.55
N PHE A 404 -13.53 18.56 -10.91
CA PHE A 404 -14.54 17.73 -11.54
C PHE A 404 -15.76 18.60 -11.88
N ALA A 405 -16.14 18.62 -13.16
CA ALA A 405 -17.31 19.36 -13.66
C ALA A 405 -18.61 18.61 -13.36
N ASP A 406 -19.69 19.34 -13.06
CA ASP A 406 -21.03 18.77 -12.92
C ASP A 406 -21.59 18.40 -14.30
N ARG A 407 -22.14 17.19 -14.45
CA ARG A 407 -22.73 16.71 -15.72
C ARG A 407 -24.25 16.88 -15.82
N SER A 408 -24.92 17.54 -14.87
CA SER A 408 -26.38 17.43 -14.77
C SER A 408 -27.14 18.25 -15.83
N GLU A 409 -27.52 17.60 -16.93
CA GLU A 409 -28.85 17.83 -17.54
C GLU A 409 -29.93 16.98 -16.86
N ASP A 410 -29.54 15.87 -16.21
CA ASP A 410 -30.44 14.99 -15.44
C ASP A 410 -30.40 15.34 -13.95
N LYS A 411 -31.56 15.68 -13.37
CA LYS A 411 -31.70 16.10 -11.96
C LYS A 411 -31.47 14.96 -10.94
N GLU A 412 -31.31 13.71 -11.40
CA GLU A 412 -31.10 12.54 -10.54
C GLU A 412 -29.64 12.06 -10.46
N SER A 413 -28.74 12.52 -11.34
CA SER A 413 -27.34 12.10 -11.39
C SER A 413 -26.38 13.23 -10.98
N ALA A 414 -25.89 13.20 -9.74
CA ALA A 414 -24.91 14.15 -9.17
C ALA A 414 -23.43 13.78 -9.46
N ALA A 415 -23.15 13.10 -10.58
CA ALA A 415 -21.78 12.68 -10.92
C ALA A 415 -20.91 13.88 -11.33
N LYS A 416 -19.77 14.06 -10.65
CA LYS A 416 -18.75 15.04 -11.03
C LYS A 416 -17.65 14.35 -11.82
N ILE A 417 -17.32 14.86 -13.01
CA ILE A 417 -16.41 14.21 -13.96
C ILE A 417 -15.27 15.15 -14.35
N MET A 418 -14.08 14.59 -14.53
CA MET A 418 -12.93 15.23 -15.13
C MET A 418 -12.48 14.42 -16.35
N PHE A 419 -12.26 15.10 -17.47
CA PHE A 419 -11.77 14.48 -18.70
C PHE A 419 -10.26 14.73 -18.80
N LEU A 420 -9.48 13.65 -18.80
CA LEU A 420 -8.04 13.67 -19.02
C LEU A 420 -7.79 13.39 -20.50
N LYS A 421 -7.68 14.45 -21.30
CA LYS A 421 -7.42 14.34 -22.74
C LYS A 421 -5.99 13.88 -22.99
N ASN A 422 -5.83 12.88 -23.84
CA ASN A 422 -4.54 12.43 -24.36
C ASN A 422 -4.79 11.85 -25.76
N GLU A 423 -4.21 12.45 -26.80
CA GLU A 423 -4.46 12.06 -28.20
C GLU A 423 -3.83 10.72 -28.57
N ARG A 424 -2.86 10.24 -27.80
CA ARG A 424 -2.23 8.93 -27.98
C ARG A 424 -3.05 7.81 -27.38
N HIS A 425 -3.86 8.11 -26.35
CA HIS A 425 -4.77 7.15 -25.76
C HIS A 425 -5.81 6.66 -26.79
N PRO A 426 -6.15 5.35 -26.88
CA PRO A 426 -7.07 4.82 -27.89
C PRO A 426 -8.47 5.45 -27.90
N LYS A 427 -8.95 5.96 -26.76
CA LYS A 427 -10.23 6.68 -26.65
C LYS A 427 -10.09 8.21 -26.78
N GLY A 428 -8.87 8.72 -26.94
CA GLY A 428 -8.53 10.15 -26.94
C GLY A 428 -8.70 10.85 -25.59
N THR A 429 -9.29 10.18 -24.59
CA THR A 429 -9.58 10.72 -23.25
C THR A 429 -9.79 9.57 -22.25
N LEU A 430 -9.33 9.78 -21.01
CA LEU A 430 -9.68 8.99 -19.83
C LEU A 430 -10.65 9.79 -18.95
N VAL A 431 -11.67 9.12 -18.41
CA VAL A 431 -12.68 9.74 -17.54
C VAL A 431 -12.33 9.47 -16.08
N ALA A 432 -12.14 10.52 -15.29
CA ALA A 432 -12.04 10.41 -13.84
C ALA A 432 -13.32 10.96 -13.20
N ASP A 433 -13.99 10.18 -12.36
CA ASP A 433 -15.25 10.61 -11.75
C ASP A 433 -15.26 10.54 -10.21
N ARG A 434 -16.25 11.24 -9.65
CA ARG A 434 -16.49 11.33 -8.22
C ARG A 434 -17.99 11.43 -7.94
N TYR A 435 -18.71 10.31 -7.81
CA TYR A 435 -19.83 10.12 -6.86
C TYR A 435 -20.45 8.70 -6.86
N SER A 436 -21.35 8.50 -5.87
CA SER A 436 -22.12 7.32 -5.41
C SER A 436 -22.37 6.16 -6.37
N ILE A 437 -22.06 4.95 -5.88
CA ILE A 437 -22.82 3.72 -6.14
C ILE A 437 -23.11 3.54 -7.65
N ARG A 438 -22.12 3.71 -8.52
CA ARG A 438 -22.01 2.80 -9.65
C ARG A 438 -21.21 1.63 -9.13
N TYR A 439 -21.90 0.79 -8.38
CA TYR A 439 -21.57 -0.60 -8.46
C TYR A 439 -21.86 -0.99 -9.90
N PRO A 440 -20.89 -1.60 -10.57
CA PRO A 440 -21.09 -1.92 -11.96
C PRO A 440 -22.28 -2.88 -12.10
#